data_AF-A0A086PM76-F1
#
_entry.id   AF-A0A086PM76-F1
#
_cell.length_a   1.000
_cell.length_b   1.000
_cell.length_c   1.000
_cell.angle_alpha   90.00
_cell.angle_beta   90.00
_cell.angle_gamma   90.00
#
_symmetry.space_group_name_H-M   'P 1'
#
loop_
_entity.id
_entity.type
_entity.pdbx_description
1 polymer ?
#
loop_
_entity_poly.entity_id
_entity_poly.type
_entity_poly.pdbx_seq_one_letter_code
_entity_poly.pdbx_strand_id
1 'polypeptide(L)'
;MDGPAVDNSTEPFLRFWEKTQDGLTSSVWLSREDLHLLAAQATRRLVESLGGCMQKEQGNYSVSQLAENHTEQRQQKQGKQQTRAGAGTEGIEGQTTNRTGLLEPLRGVCIAHYMTKNRVEEVILRLAAKASGYIPVTINWDADGIDRILYKIESTHCQAVIVDEEVPVACLNRLAEAAQGRFKVLSAKALCFQSHDNLPVPEKQSCENARSMQDCDLRTLSEGKSECTPSKEEREDNVSLVVFTSGTTGRPKGAILTNKNMETSCLALRQLLDLRDDTPLTLVIVNPLHHVNSSVMLELALRSRRAKVHLVSRYTTSFWRLLADVAEEEAAASGRPERSAVPKRDFRLLTPLVSRHIDFLRELVDTNRLTGVSVHRLAHALRPKEVVLLLGSAPVGLTTVQTFLRLLGKLPAIRFGSTETCLQVMGTPFSLTDDEMMRALERGWNHIFQGRPQKGFYIGRPHPPLTEVEIVKSTDPSNAHYMVVFFFISA
;
A
#
# COMPACT_ATOMS: atom_id res chain seq x y z
N MET A 1 -21.95 -8.70 9.55
CA MET A 1 -20.76 -9.52 9.33
C MET A 1 -19.66 -8.94 10.18
N ASP A 2 -19.24 -9.68 11.19
CA ASP A 2 -18.02 -9.42 11.94
C ASP A 2 -16.86 -9.25 10.95
N GLY A 3 -15.89 -8.39 11.27
CA GLY A 3 -14.71 -8.22 10.42
C GLY A 3 -14.05 -9.58 10.14
N PRO A 4 -13.35 -9.76 9.00
CA PRO A 4 -12.74 -11.05 8.70
C PRO A 4 -11.87 -11.47 9.89
N ALA A 5 -12.14 -12.66 10.43
CA ALA A 5 -11.34 -13.24 11.50
C ALA A 5 -9.86 -13.17 11.09
N VAL A 6 -9.00 -12.77 12.03
CA VAL A 6 -7.56 -12.65 11.80
C VAL A 6 -7.05 -14.01 11.32
N ASP A 7 -6.64 -14.09 10.05
CA ASP A 7 -6.12 -15.31 9.45
C ASP A 7 -4.71 -15.58 10.00
N ASN A 8 -4.62 -16.39 11.04
CA ASN A 8 -3.38 -16.84 11.69
C ASN A 8 -2.84 -18.13 11.07
N SER A 9 -2.86 -18.23 9.73
CA SER A 9 -2.30 -19.38 9.03
C SER A 9 -0.78 -19.45 9.16
N THR A 10 -0.27 -20.66 9.38
CA THR A 10 1.17 -21.03 9.31
C THR A 10 1.65 -21.27 7.88
N GLU A 11 0.76 -21.21 6.89
CA GLU A 11 1.13 -21.39 5.48
C GLU A 11 2.06 -20.26 4.99
N PRO A 12 2.94 -20.54 4.01
CA PRO A 12 3.81 -19.52 3.41
C PRO A 12 3.00 -18.33 2.88
N PHE A 13 3.28 -17.12 3.38
CA PHE A 13 2.56 -15.91 3.00
C PHE A 13 3.47 -14.86 2.37
N LEU A 14 4.56 -14.44 3.02
CA LEU A 14 5.44 -13.39 2.53
C LEU A 14 6.88 -13.87 2.36
N ARG A 15 7.47 -13.65 1.18
CA ARG A 15 8.90 -13.82 0.91
C ARG A 15 9.48 -12.47 0.48
N PHE A 16 10.50 -12.03 1.20
CA PHE A 16 11.20 -10.79 0.89
C PHE A 16 12.38 -11.06 -0.04
N TRP A 17 12.62 -10.16 -1.00
CA TRP A 17 13.73 -10.23 -1.93
C TRP A 17 14.57 -8.98 -1.79
N GLU A 18 15.74 -9.12 -1.17
CA GLU A 18 16.68 -8.04 -0.97
C GLU A 18 17.55 -7.85 -2.21
N LYS A 19 17.72 -6.60 -2.62
CA LYS A 19 18.67 -6.21 -3.64
C LYS A 19 20.08 -6.24 -3.06
N THR A 20 20.89 -7.14 -3.57
CA THR A 20 22.32 -7.26 -3.26
C THR A 20 23.17 -6.86 -4.47
N GLN A 21 24.50 -6.92 -4.34
CA GLN A 21 25.40 -6.69 -5.48
C GLN A 21 25.20 -7.73 -6.59
N ASP A 22 24.85 -8.97 -6.21
CA ASP A 22 24.68 -10.11 -7.12
C ASP A 22 23.26 -10.27 -7.68
N GLY A 23 22.34 -9.36 -7.36
CA GLY A 23 20.95 -9.37 -7.84
C GLY A 23 19.93 -9.36 -6.73
N LEU A 24 19.04 -10.36 -6.70
CA LEU A 24 17.98 -10.49 -5.69
C LEU A 24 18.19 -11.76 -4.87
N THR A 25 18.30 -11.60 -3.55
CA THR A 25 18.42 -12.71 -2.60
C THR A 25 17.12 -12.83 -1.81
N SER A 26 16.55 -14.04 -1.74
CA SER A 26 15.31 -14.28 -1.00
C SER A 26 15.53 -14.56 0.48
N SER A 27 14.60 -14.11 1.31
CA SER A 27 14.42 -14.61 2.66
C SER A 27 13.73 -15.98 2.66
N VAL A 28 13.68 -16.61 3.84
CA VAL A 28 12.67 -17.62 4.13
C VAL A 28 11.25 -17.04 4.00
N TRP A 29 10.27 -17.93 3.84
CA TRP A 29 8.86 -17.54 3.90
C TRP A 29 8.47 -17.20 5.34
N LEU A 30 7.74 -16.10 5.50
CA LEU A 30 7.03 -15.73 6.72
C LEU A 30 5.56 -16.12 6.55
N SER A 31 4.99 -16.73 7.59
CA SER A 31 3.57 -17.00 7.67
C SER A 31 2.79 -15.77 8.15
N ARG A 32 1.45 -15.83 8.12
CA ARG A 32 0.63 -14.76 8.69
C ARG A 32 0.75 -14.71 10.21
N GLU A 33 0.86 -15.87 10.84
CA GLU A 33 1.11 -15.99 12.27
C GLU A 33 2.41 -15.28 12.68
N ASP A 34 3.51 -15.52 11.96
CA ASP A 34 4.81 -14.85 12.22
C ASP A 34 4.66 -13.32 12.15
N LEU A 35 4.00 -12.83 11.09
CA LEU A 35 3.80 -11.39 10.90
C LEU A 35 2.89 -10.77 11.97
N HIS A 36 1.84 -11.46 12.41
CA HIS A 36 0.97 -10.98 13.48
C HIS A 36 1.69 -10.97 14.84
N LEU A 37 2.53 -11.96 15.12
CA LEU A 37 3.35 -11.98 16.33
C LEU A 37 4.32 -10.80 16.34
N LEU A 38 5.03 -10.57 15.24
CA LEU A 38 5.95 -9.43 15.08
C LEU A 38 5.20 -8.09 15.17
N ALA A 39 3.99 -7.99 14.59
CA ALA A 39 3.17 -6.79 14.66
C ALA A 39 2.66 -6.49 16.08
N ALA A 40 2.30 -7.52 16.85
CA ALA A 40 1.93 -7.39 18.25
C ALA A 40 3.12 -6.91 19.10
N GLN A 41 4.32 -7.43 18.83
CA GLN A 41 5.56 -6.96 19.48
C GLN A 41 5.86 -5.50 19.15
N ALA A 42 5.82 -5.14 17.86
CA ALA A 42 6.02 -3.77 17.40
C ALA A 42 5.01 -2.80 18.03
N THR A 43 3.74 -3.22 18.14
CA THR A 43 2.68 -2.45 18.80
C THR A 43 3.04 -2.16 20.26
N ARG A 44 3.44 -3.17 21.04
CA ARG A 44 3.82 -2.98 22.45
C ARG A 44 4.97 -1.98 22.61
N ARG A 45 6.06 -2.19 21.86
CA ARG A 45 7.24 -1.31 21.91
C ARG A 45 6.91 0.11 21.46
N LEU A 46 5.99 0.27 20.51
CA LEU A 46 5.55 1.58 20.06
C LEU A 46 4.75 2.31 21.14
N VAL A 47 3.82 1.63 21.81
CA VAL A 47 3.07 2.20 22.94
C VAL A 47 4.02 2.58 24.08
N GLU A 48 4.95 1.69 24.46
CA GLU A 48 5.98 2.00 25.47
C GLU A 48 6.83 3.21 25.06
N SER A 49 7.21 3.27 23.79
CA SER A 49 7.98 4.38 23.24
C SER A 49 7.19 5.69 23.26
N LEU A 50 5.87 5.68 23.09
CA LEU A 50 5.05 6.90 23.01
C LEU A 50 4.41 7.31 24.35
N GLY A 51 4.14 6.38 25.26
CA GLY A 51 3.40 6.59 26.51
C GLY A 51 4.02 7.62 27.47
N GLY A 52 5.29 7.96 27.32
CA GLY A 52 5.92 9.08 28.05
C GLY A 52 5.55 10.49 27.54
N CYS A 53 4.74 10.62 26.48
CA CYS A 53 4.47 11.88 25.78
C CYS A 53 2.99 12.33 25.82
N MET A 54 2.10 11.54 26.41
CA MET A 54 0.65 11.81 26.43
C MET A 54 0.33 12.88 27.48
N GLN A 55 0.46 14.16 27.14
CA GLN A 55 -0.25 15.23 27.86
C GLN A 55 -1.71 15.26 27.37
N LYS A 56 -2.61 15.33 28.36
CA LYS A 56 -4.07 15.27 28.27
C LYS A 56 -4.63 16.30 27.29
N GLU A 57 -4.96 15.88 26.07
CA GLU A 57 -5.96 16.53 25.19
C GLU A 57 -6.15 15.67 23.93
N GLN A 58 -6.94 14.58 24.00
CA GLN A 58 -7.27 13.80 22.80
C GLN A 58 -8.73 13.35 22.83
N GLY A 59 -9.52 13.88 21.88
CA GLY A 59 -10.75 13.29 21.40
C GLY A 59 -10.49 12.50 20.10
N ASN A 60 -11.37 11.55 19.78
CA ASN A 60 -11.31 10.73 18.56
C ASN A 60 -11.20 11.60 17.29
N TYR A 61 -10.09 11.49 16.55
CA TYR A 61 -9.90 12.19 15.28
C TYR A 61 -10.72 11.56 14.14
N SER A 62 -11.82 12.21 13.75
CA SER A 62 -12.59 11.90 12.54
C SER A 62 -11.98 12.55 11.29
N VAL A 63 -12.41 12.12 10.09
CA VAL A 63 -12.03 12.74 8.80
C VAL A 63 -12.29 14.26 8.81
N SER A 64 -13.37 14.71 9.47
CA SER A 64 -13.69 16.14 9.58
C SER A 64 -12.64 16.93 10.36
N GLN A 65 -12.05 16.38 11.43
CA GLN A 65 -11.06 17.10 12.25
C GLN A 65 -9.67 17.19 11.59
N LEU A 66 -9.25 16.19 10.80
CA LEU A 66 -8.03 16.29 9.98
C LEU A 66 -8.20 17.25 8.79
N ALA A 67 -9.43 17.42 8.29
CA ALA A 67 -9.75 18.30 7.16
C ALA A 67 -10.06 19.75 7.56
N GLU A 68 -10.75 19.98 8.68
CA GLU A 68 -11.17 21.30 9.18
C GLU A 68 -9.96 22.16 9.59
N ASN A 69 -8.92 21.56 10.16
CA ASN A 69 -7.70 22.26 10.58
C ASN A 69 -6.87 22.80 9.40
N HIS A 70 -7.04 22.27 8.19
CA HIS A 70 -6.48 22.85 6.96
C HIS A 70 -7.20 24.14 6.53
N THR A 71 -8.46 24.30 6.92
CA THR A 71 -9.28 25.47 6.59
C THR A 71 -8.97 26.64 7.54
N GLU A 72 -8.68 26.36 8.81
CA GLU A 72 -8.24 27.37 9.77
C GLU A 72 -6.87 28.00 9.41
N GLN A 73 -5.92 27.22 8.88
CA GLN A 73 -4.66 27.77 8.36
C GLN A 73 -4.83 28.68 7.13
N ARG A 74 -5.95 28.56 6.40
CA ARG A 74 -6.31 29.52 5.34
C ARG A 74 -6.94 30.78 5.91
N GLN A 75 -7.72 30.68 6.99
CA GLN A 75 -8.38 31.82 7.62
C GLN A 75 -7.45 32.64 8.52
N GLN A 76 -6.43 32.04 9.15
CA GLN A 76 -5.44 32.79 9.96
C GLN A 76 -4.52 33.72 9.15
N LYS A 77 -4.59 33.71 7.80
CA LYS A 77 -3.95 34.71 6.94
C LYS A 77 -4.84 35.93 6.61
N GLN A 78 -6.08 35.98 7.08
CA GLN A 78 -6.95 37.14 6.93
C GLN A 78 -7.72 37.42 8.23
N GLY A 79 -7.31 38.47 8.94
CA GLY A 79 -8.11 39.10 10.00
C GLY A 79 -7.56 38.89 11.41
N LYS A 80 -6.69 39.81 11.86
CA LYS A 80 -6.55 40.12 13.29
C LYS A 80 -7.79 40.91 13.72
N GLN A 81 -8.57 40.40 14.67
CA GLN A 81 -9.23 41.26 15.64
C GLN A 81 -9.38 40.56 16.99
N GLN A 82 -8.89 41.27 18.00
CA GLN A 82 -8.88 40.94 19.41
C GLN A 82 -10.29 41.09 19.99
N THR A 83 -10.72 40.14 20.82
CA THR A 83 -11.60 40.42 21.97
C THR A 83 -11.28 39.46 23.10
N ARG A 84 -11.27 40.02 24.31
CA ARG A 84 -10.85 39.46 25.59
C ARG A 84 -12.10 39.33 26.47
N ALA A 85 -12.32 38.19 27.14
CA ALA A 85 -12.86 38.08 28.51
C ALA A 85 -13.32 36.64 28.83
N GLY A 86 -13.07 36.19 30.06
CA GLY A 86 -13.80 35.09 30.70
C GLY A 86 -12.93 34.16 31.55
N ALA A 87 -12.70 34.54 32.81
CA ALA A 87 -12.10 33.68 33.84
C ALA A 87 -13.14 32.72 34.44
N GLY A 88 -12.73 31.50 34.82
CA GLY A 88 -13.57 30.52 35.50
C GLY A 88 -12.79 29.35 36.11
N THR A 89 -12.44 29.53 37.39
CA THR A 89 -12.29 28.54 38.49
C THR A 89 -11.64 27.17 38.25
N GLU A 90 -10.52 26.99 38.97
CA GLU A 90 -9.82 25.76 39.28
C GLU A 90 -10.70 24.73 40.02
N GLY A 91 -10.67 23.48 39.56
CA GLY A 91 -11.16 22.31 40.26
C GLY A 91 -10.04 21.27 40.35
N ILE A 92 -9.53 21.07 41.56
CA ILE A 92 -8.55 20.03 41.91
C ILE A 92 -9.31 18.71 42.03
N GLU A 93 -9.12 17.78 41.10
CA GLU A 93 -9.54 16.38 41.31
C GLU A 93 -8.60 15.38 40.62
N GLY A 94 -8.00 14.53 41.46
CA GLY A 94 -7.85 13.10 41.22
C GLY A 94 -6.79 12.64 40.21
N GLN A 95 -5.59 12.35 40.71
CA GLN A 95 -4.73 11.32 40.11
C GLN A 95 -5.50 9.99 40.07
N THR A 96 -5.85 9.52 38.87
CA THR A 96 -6.31 8.14 38.65
C THR A 96 -5.26 7.43 37.81
N THR A 97 -4.41 6.68 38.50
CA THR A 97 -3.59 5.64 37.90
C THR A 97 -4.50 4.48 37.54
N ASN A 98 -4.74 4.25 36.25
CA ASN A 98 -5.51 3.08 35.83
C ASN A 98 -4.67 1.83 36.07
N ARG A 99 -5.16 0.98 36.99
CA ARG A 99 -4.48 -0.16 37.63
C ARG A 99 -4.61 -1.47 36.85
N THR A 100 -4.89 -1.40 35.55
CA THR A 100 -5.03 -2.54 34.65
C THR A 100 -4.02 -2.36 33.54
N GLY A 101 -3.03 -3.24 33.41
CA GLY A 101 -1.95 -3.17 32.41
C GLY A 101 -2.38 -3.34 30.95
N LEU A 102 -3.55 -2.83 30.56
CA LEU A 102 -3.95 -2.65 29.17
C LEU A 102 -3.25 -1.41 28.63
N LEU A 103 -2.38 -1.63 27.65
CA LEU A 103 -1.75 -0.59 26.84
C LEU A 103 -2.84 0.25 26.16
N GLU A 104 -2.80 1.58 26.32
CA GLU A 104 -3.74 2.46 25.62
C GLU A 104 -3.57 2.31 24.10
N PRO A 105 -4.68 2.13 23.34
CA PRO A 105 -4.61 2.00 21.90
C PRO A 105 -4.20 3.33 21.26
N LEU A 106 -3.28 3.30 20.29
CA LEU A 106 -2.75 4.47 19.57
C LEU A 106 -3.73 5.05 18.55
N ARG A 107 -5.04 4.98 18.83
CA ARG A 107 -6.10 5.36 17.90
C ARG A 107 -5.96 6.81 17.45
N GLY A 108 -5.91 7.02 16.14
CA GLY A 108 -5.82 8.35 15.55
C GLY A 108 -4.43 8.99 15.63
N VAL A 109 -3.44 8.34 16.26
CA VAL A 109 -2.08 8.86 16.32
C VAL A 109 -1.43 8.77 14.95
N CYS A 110 -1.06 9.90 14.36
CA CYS A 110 -0.30 9.92 13.10
C CYS A 110 1.16 9.54 13.36
N ILE A 111 1.70 8.62 12.55
CA ILE A 111 3.10 8.20 12.61
C ILE A 111 3.67 8.15 11.19
N ALA A 112 4.73 8.91 10.95
CA ALA A 112 5.39 8.93 9.65
C ALA A 112 6.24 7.67 9.45
N HIS A 113 6.11 7.04 8.28
CA HIS A 113 6.93 5.90 7.87
C HIS A 113 7.94 6.40 6.84
N TYR A 114 9.21 6.47 7.23
CA TYR A 114 10.31 6.87 6.36
C TYR A 114 11.32 5.73 6.19
N MET A 115 10.96 4.81 5.29
CA MET A 115 11.85 3.74 4.82
C MET A 115 12.65 4.22 3.62
N THR A 116 13.79 3.60 3.30
CA THR A 116 14.57 3.91 2.10
C THR A 116 14.30 2.94 0.94
N LYS A 117 13.57 1.86 1.18
CA LYS A 117 13.18 0.85 0.19
C LYS A 117 11.96 0.08 0.69
N ASN A 118 11.43 -0.86 -0.09
CA ASN A 118 10.48 -1.82 0.45
C ASN A 118 11.16 -2.67 1.52
N ARG A 119 10.49 -2.83 2.66
CA ARG A 119 11.01 -3.46 3.89
C ARG A 119 9.96 -4.40 4.46
N VAL A 120 10.41 -5.47 5.12
CA VAL A 120 9.49 -6.37 5.85
C VAL A 120 8.90 -5.64 7.05
N GLU A 121 9.70 -4.77 7.67
CA GLU A 121 9.32 -3.88 8.76
C GLU A 121 8.10 -3.04 8.40
N GLU A 122 8.04 -2.53 7.16
CA GLU A 122 6.86 -1.77 6.71
C GLU A 122 5.60 -2.64 6.75
N VAL A 123 5.66 -3.91 6.32
CA VAL A 123 4.50 -4.82 6.37
C VAL A 123 4.08 -5.11 7.81
N ILE A 124 5.04 -5.37 8.70
CA ILE A 124 4.82 -5.58 10.14
C ILE A 124 4.16 -4.35 10.76
N LEU A 125 4.69 -3.16 10.46
CA LEU A 125 4.18 -1.89 10.98
C LEU A 125 2.77 -1.60 10.44
N ARG A 126 2.44 -1.95 9.19
CA ARG A 126 1.05 -1.85 8.68
C ARG A 126 0.07 -2.73 9.44
N LEU A 127 0.49 -3.93 9.83
CA LEU A 127 -0.32 -4.80 10.67
C LEU A 127 -0.45 -4.23 12.10
N ALA A 128 0.64 -3.69 12.65
CA ALA A 128 0.63 -3.01 13.94
C ALA A 128 -0.29 -1.77 13.93
N ALA A 129 -0.30 -1.00 12.85
CA ALA A 129 -1.20 0.14 12.65
C ALA A 129 -2.66 -0.28 12.72
N LYS A 130 -3.04 -1.37 12.04
CA LYS A 130 -4.40 -1.91 12.10
C LYS A 130 -4.78 -2.42 13.48
N ALA A 131 -3.84 -3.06 14.19
CA ALA A 131 -4.08 -3.62 15.50
C ALA A 131 -4.24 -2.54 16.59
N SER A 132 -3.45 -1.47 16.52
CA SER A 132 -3.42 -0.39 17.51
C SER A 132 -4.30 0.82 17.17
N GLY A 133 -4.63 1.00 15.89
CA GLY A 133 -5.41 2.12 15.38
C GLY A 133 -4.62 3.38 15.05
N TYR A 134 -3.28 3.36 15.09
CA TYR A 134 -2.48 4.50 14.64
C TYR A 134 -2.57 4.66 13.12
N ILE A 135 -2.38 5.88 12.63
CA ILE A 135 -2.48 6.24 11.23
C ILE A 135 -1.08 6.36 10.62
N PRO A 136 -0.66 5.44 9.74
CA PRO A 136 0.60 5.58 9.01
C PRO A 136 0.52 6.75 8.02
N VAL A 137 1.56 7.57 8.00
CA VAL A 137 1.76 8.65 7.03
C VAL A 137 2.96 8.29 6.15
N THR A 138 2.74 8.09 4.85
CA THR A 138 3.83 7.61 3.98
C THR A 138 4.76 8.72 3.53
N ILE A 139 6.07 8.42 3.59
CA ILE A 139 7.12 9.25 3.02
C ILE A 139 7.63 8.61 1.72
N ASN A 140 7.75 9.43 0.67
CA ASN A 140 8.30 9.01 -0.60
C ASN A 140 9.82 9.18 -0.56
N TRP A 141 10.53 8.09 -0.33
CA TRP A 141 11.99 8.10 -0.19
C TRP A 141 12.76 8.43 -1.46
N ASP A 142 12.12 8.32 -2.64
CA ASP A 142 12.78 8.62 -3.91
C ASP A 142 12.65 10.11 -4.27
N ALA A 143 11.63 10.82 -3.75
CA ALA A 143 11.30 12.18 -4.19
C ALA A 143 11.22 13.22 -3.06
N ASP A 144 11.10 12.82 -1.80
CA ASP A 144 11.05 13.75 -0.68
C ASP A 144 12.45 14.03 -0.14
N GLY A 145 12.91 15.26 -0.29
CA GLY A 145 14.01 15.79 0.52
C GLY A 145 13.56 16.05 1.96
N ILE A 146 14.52 16.20 2.87
CA ILE A 146 14.28 16.34 4.31
C ILE A 146 13.24 17.42 4.67
N ASP A 147 13.22 18.57 4.00
CA ASP A 147 12.26 19.64 4.30
C ASP A 147 10.82 19.24 3.91
N ARG A 148 10.65 18.42 2.86
CA ARG A 148 9.34 17.85 2.51
C ARG A 148 8.91 16.80 3.52
N ILE A 149 9.84 16.00 4.03
CA ILE A 149 9.57 15.01 5.07
C ILE A 149 9.09 15.71 6.34
N LEU A 150 9.81 16.74 6.79
CA LEU A 150 9.43 17.56 7.95
C LEU A 150 8.08 18.24 7.75
N TYR A 151 7.83 18.81 6.57
CA TYR A 151 6.52 19.37 6.24
C TYR A 151 5.39 18.35 6.38
N LYS A 152 5.59 17.10 5.93
CA LYS A 152 4.59 16.04 6.06
C LYS A 152 4.35 15.70 7.53
N ILE A 153 5.42 15.46 8.30
CA ILE A 153 5.37 15.19 9.75
C ILE A 153 4.59 16.30 10.48
N GLU A 154 4.90 17.56 10.20
CA GLU A 154 4.28 18.71 10.85
C GLU A 154 2.81 18.89 10.42
N SER A 155 2.52 18.81 9.12
CA SER A 155 1.16 19.00 8.60
C SER A 155 0.17 17.91 8.99
N THR A 156 0.66 16.71 9.31
CA THR A 156 -0.18 15.61 9.84
C THR A 156 -0.04 15.43 11.35
N HIS A 157 0.65 16.34 12.05
CA HIS A 157 0.87 16.28 13.50
C HIS A 157 1.39 14.91 13.97
N CYS A 158 2.34 14.33 13.24
CA CYS A 158 2.90 13.03 13.58
C CYS A 158 3.58 13.07 14.95
N GLN A 159 3.25 12.12 15.82
CA GLN A 159 3.89 11.97 17.14
C GLN A 159 5.22 11.22 17.06
N ALA A 160 5.44 10.48 15.97
CA ALA A 160 6.70 9.83 15.68
C ALA A 160 6.98 9.75 14.17
N VAL A 161 8.25 9.55 13.85
CA VAL A 161 8.74 9.07 12.57
C VAL A 161 9.50 7.77 12.80
N ILE A 162 9.12 6.73 12.06
CA ILE A 162 9.80 5.43 12.06
C ILE A 162 10.72 5.39 10.85
N VAL A 163 12.00 5.12 11.09
CA VAL A 163 13.07 5.10 10.08
C VAL A 163 13.73 3.74 9.96
N ASP A 164 14.15 3.36 8.75
CA ASP A 164 15.02 2.19 8.58
C ASP A 164 16.50 2.53 8.80
N GLU A 165 17.33 1.49 8.88
CA GLU A 165 18.77 1.59 9.17
C GLU A 165 19.59 2.23 8.03
N GLU A 166 19.00 2.40 6.85
CA GLU A 166 19.65 2.96 5.65
C GLU A 166 19.33 4.46 5.45
N VAL A 167 18.48 5.06 6.29
CA VAL A 167 18.22 6.50 6.23
C VAL A 167 19.54 7.28 6.43
N PRO A 168 19.89 8.22 5.53
CA PRO A 168 21.15 8.94 5.62
C PRO A 168 21.31 9.68 6.95
N VAL A 169 22.51 9.62 7.53
CA VAL A 169 22.84 10.28 8.82
C VAL A 169 22.50 11.78 8.81
N ALA A 170 22.72 12.48 7.69
CA ALA A 170 22.33 13.88 7.55
C ALA A 170 20.81 14.09 7.71
N CYS A 171 19.98 13.18 7.21
CA CYS A 171 18.54 13.22 7.42
C CYS A 171 18.17 12.88 8.87
N LEU A 172 18.83 11.90 9.50
CA LEU A 172 18.62 11.56 10.91
C LEU A 172 18.94 12.73 11.83
N ASN A 173 20.07 13.42 11.61
CA ASN A 173 20.46 14.60 12.38
C ASN A 173 19.41 15.71 12.26
N ARG A 174 18.95 15.98 11.02
CA ARG A 174 17.88 16.96 10.78
C ARG A 174 16.55 16.58 11.43
N LEU A 175 16.18 15.30 11.43
CA LEU A 175 14.99 14.80 12.12
C LEU A 175 15.13 14.97 13.64
N ALA A 176 16.30 14.65 14.21
CA ALA A 176 16.57 14.82 15.63
C ALA A 176 16.58 16.31 16.04
N GLU A 177 17.19 17.18 15.22
CA GLU A 177 17.17 18.64 15.40
C GLU A 177 15.75 19.21 15.32
N ALA A 178 14.92 18.71 14.40
CA ALA A 178 13.54 19.16 14.25
C ALA A 178 12.62 18.58 15.32
N ALA A 179 12.91 17.38 15.83
CA ALA A 179 12.12 16.71 16.84
C ALA A 179 11.93 17.63 18.04
N GLN A 180 12.99 18.10 18.71
CA GLN A 180 12.91 19.06 19.84
C GLN A 180 11.77 18.75 20.85
N GLY A 181 11.46 17.46 21.07
CA GLY A 181 10.33 17.02 21.91
C GLY A 181 8.94 17.01 21.25
N ARG A 182 8.78 17.51 20.02
CA ARG A 182 7.53 17.53 19.23
C ARG A 182 7.14 16.18 18.66
N PHE A 183 8.11 15.33 18.31
CA PHE A 183 7.88 13.96 17.84
C PHE A 183 9.09 13.07 18.15
N LYS A 184 8.91 11.75 18.13
CA LYS A 184 10.01 10.77 18.36
C LYS A 184 10.57 10.24 17.05
N VAL A 185 11.88 10.00 17.00
CA VAL A 185 12.53 9.27 15.90
C VAL A 185 12.78 7.84 16.37
N LEU A 186 12.17 6.86 15.73
CA LEU A 186 12.17 5.45 16.15
C LEU A 186 12.75 4.56 15.06
N SER A 187 13.50 3.53 15.45
CA SER A 187 14.06 2.54 14.51
C SER A 187 13.02 1.47 14.17
N ALA A 188 12.75 1.27 12.88
CA ALA A 188 11.86 0.22 12.37
C ALA A 188 12.30 -1.17 12.83
N LYS A 189 13.61 -1.45 12.74
CA LYS A 189 14.23 -2.71 13.14
C LYS A 189 14.06 -2.97 14.63
N ALA A 190 14.35 -1.96 15.47
CA ALA A 190 14.20 -2.07 16.92
C ALA A 190 12.74 -2.25 17.37
N LEU A 191 11.78 -1.76 16.58
CA LEU A 191 10.36 -2.02 16.84
C LEU A 191 9.95 -3.43 16.40
N CYS A 192 10.39 -3.89 15.24
CA CYS A 192 9.89 -5.12 14.63
C CYS A 192 10.60 -6.41 15.08
N PHE A 193 11.89 -6.32 15.44
CA PHE A 193 12.75 -7.49 15.66
C PHE A 193 13.47 -7.41 17.01
N GLN A 194 13.76 -8.53 17.66
CA GLN A 194 14.64 -8.55 18.84
C GLN A 194 16.11 -8.38 18.42
N SER A 195 16.97 -7.99 19.36
CA SER A 195 18.43 -7.83 19.16
C SER A 195 19.14 -9.10 18.65
N HIS A 196 18.47 -10.26 18.67
CA HIS A 196 18.95 -11.55 18.18
C HIS A 196 18.18 -12.10 16.97
N ASP A 197 17.17 -11.39 16.47
CA ASP A 197 16.38 -11.80 15.30
C ASP A 197 17.07 -11.28 14.03
N ASN A 198 17.92 -12.10 13.41
CA ASN A 198 18.27 -11.92 12.01
C ASN A 198 17.19 -12.59 11.15
N LEU A 199 16.72 -11.93 10.08
CA LEU A 199 15.98 -12.60 9.01
C LEU A 199 16.81 -13.81 8.54
N PRO A 200 16.30 -15.05 8.63
CA PRO A 200 17.07 -16.21 8.23
C PRO A 200 17.40 -16.12 6.73
N VAL A 201 18.68 -15.91 6.43
CA VAL A 201 19.23 -16.09 5.08
C VAL A 201 19.47 -17.59 4.90
N PRO A 202 19.12 -18.20 3.77
CA PRO A 202 19.26 -19.65 3.63
C PRO A 202 20.74 -20.06 3.58
N GLU A 203 21.25 -20.62 4.68
CA GLU A 203 22.40 -21.52 4.64
C GLU A 203 21.93 -22.96 4.36
N LYS A 204 22.74 -23.67 3.57
CA LYS A 204 22.46 -25.04 3.11
C LYS A 204 22.36 -26.02 4.30
N GLN A 205 21.24 -26.73 4.39
CA GLN A 205 21.04 -28.03 5.05
C GLN A 205 21.76 -28.28 6.40
N SER A 206 20.98 -28.32 7.49
CA SER A 206 20.55 -29.57 8.13
C SER A 206 19.67 -29.27 9.34
N CYS A 207 18.67 -30.11 9.53
CA CYS A 207 17.74 -30.09 10.65
C CYS A 207 18.45 -30.48 11.95
N GLU A 208 18.11 -29.84 13.07
CA GLU A 208 17.55 -30.49 14.27
C GLU A 208 17.47 -29.53 15.48
N ASN A 209 16.44 -29.78 16.30
CA ASN A 209 16.21 -29.33 17.67
C ASN A 209 15.51 -27.98 17.90
N ALA A 210 14.18 -28.06 17.81
CA ALA A 210 13.25 -27.21 18.55
C ALA A 210 13.47 -27.37 20.06
N ARG A 211 13.67 -26.26 20.77
CA ARG A 211 13.45 -26.17 22.22
C ARG A 211 12.38 -25.13 22.51
N SER A 212 11.34 -25.63 23.18
CA SER A 212 10.22 -24.96 23.82
C SER A 212 10.55 -23.60 24.44
N MET A 213 9.72 -22.60 24.13
CA MET A 213 9.50 -21.44 25.00
C MET A 213 8.00 -21.22 25.21
N GLN A 214 7.70 -20.87 26.45
CA GLN A 214 6.41 -20.94 27.14
C GLN A 214 5.30 -20.10 26.53
N ASP A 215 4.10 -20.68 26.59
CA ASP A 215 2.80 -20.04 26.38
C ASP A 215 2.70 -18.72 27.17
N CYS A 216 2.58 -17.61 26.45
CA CYS A 216 1.97 -16.40 26.97
C CYS A 216 0.58 -16.30 26.35
N ASP A 217 -0.42 -16.59 27.18
CA ASP A 217 -1.83 -16.65 26.87
C ASP A 217 -2.31 -15.36 26.17
N LEU A 218 -2.54 -15.43 24.85
CA LEU A 218 -2.98 -14.32 24.00
C LEU A 218 -4.49 -14.00 24.18
N ARG A 219 -5.12 -14.49 25.26
CA ARG A 219 -6.58 -14.46 25.46
C ARG A 219 -7.07 -13.40 26.45
N THR A 220 -6.19 -12.68 27.15
CA THR A 220 -6.59 -11.71 28.18
C THR A 220 -6.73 -10.28 27.65
N LEU A 221 -7.34 -10.09 26.48
CA LEU A 221 -7.69 -8.76 25.94
C LEU A 221 -9.21 -8.55 25.76
N SER A 222 -10.06 -9.46 26.26
CA SER A 222 -11.52 -9.35 26.05
C SER A 222 -12.40 -9.34 27.32
N GLU A 223 -11.83 -9.34 28.52
CA GLU A 223 -12.63 -9.34 29.76
C GLU A 223 -12.49 -8.02 30.53
N GLY A 224 -12.93 -6.94 29.88
CA GLY A 224 -13.26 -5.67 30.51
C GLY A 224 -14.61 -5.20 30.00
N LYS A 225 -15.68 -5.37 30.77
CA LYS A 225 -17.01 -4.87 30.42
C LYS A 225 -17.08 -3.35 30.55
N SER A 226 -17.57 -2.73 29.48
CA SER A 226 -18.09 -1.36 29.34
C SER A 226 -17.12 -0.28 28.84
N GLU A 227 -16.77 -0.37 27.55
CA GLU A 227 -16.63 0.80 26.67
C GLU A 227 -17.36 0.52 25.35
N CYS A 228 -18.04 1.54 24.81
CA CYS A 228 -18.85 1.46 23.60
C CYS A 228 -18.01 0.87 22.44
N THR A 229 -18.30 -0.36 22.04
CA THR A 229 -17.62 -0.96 20.89
C THR A 229 -18.03 -0.16 19.66
N PRO A 230 -17.09 0.45 18.91
CA PRO A 230 -17.45 1.31 17.79
C PRO A 230 -18.28 0.52 16.78
N SER A 231 -19.34 1.15 16.29
CA SER A 231 -20.20 0.63 15.24
C SER A 231 -19.39 0.27 14.00
N LYS A 232 -19.96 -0.57 13.13
CA LYS A 232 -19.31 -0.95 11.87
C LYS A 232 -18.99 0.28 11.01
N GLU A 233 -19.90 1.25 10.98
CA GLU A 233 -19.77 2.50 10.22
C GLU A 233 -18.61 3.36 10.76
N GLU A 234 -18.52 3.55 12.08
CA GLU A 234 -17.40 4.26 12.70
C GLU A 234 -16.05 3.57 12.42
N ARG A 235 -16.00 2.24 12.40
CA ARG A 235 -14.79 1.50 12.04
C ARG A 235 -14.39 1.67 10.58
N GLU A 236 -15.37 1.72 9.68
CA GLU A 236 -15.16 1.91 8.25
C GLU A 236 -14.64 3.33 7.94
N ASP A 237 -15.12 4.34 8.64
CA ASP A 237 -14.74 5.75 8.45
C ASP A 237 -13.42 6.13 9.13
N ASN A 238 -12.90 5.29 10.01
CA ASN A 238 -11.57 5.47 10.59
C ASN A 238 -10.50 5.56 9.50
N VAL A 239 -9.60 6.53 9.67
CA VAL A 239 -8.46 6.72 8.78
C VAL A 239 -7.52 5.52 8.88
N SER A 240 -7.21 4.94 7.73
CA SER A 240 -6.31 3.81 7.59
C SER A 240 -4.89 4.23 7.19
N LEU A 241 -4.76 5.28 6.39
CA LEU A 241 -3.50 5.67 5.77
C LEU A 241 -3.57 7.11 5.23
N VAL A 242 -2.51 7.89 5.41
CA VAL A 242 -2.31 9.17 4.70
C VAL A 242 -1.20 9.04 3.67
N VAL A 243 -1.52 9.29 2.41
CA VAL A 243 -0.55 9.25 1.29
C VAL A 243 -0.40 10.63 0.68
N PHE A 244 0.83 11.10 0.57
CA PHE A 244 1.10 12.40 -0.04
C PHE A 244 1.29 12.34 -1.56
N THR A 245 0.70 13.30 -2.27
CA THR A 245 0.94 13.55 -3.69
C THR A 245 1.75 14.82 -3.88
N SER A 246 2.49 14.93 -5.00
CA SER A 246 3.43 16.05 -5.24
C SER A 246 2.76 17.43 -5.29
N GLY A 247 1.44 17.49 -5.53
CA GLY A 247 0.64 18.72 -5.53
C GLY A 247 1.01 19.70 -6.65
N THR A 248 0.04 20.18 -7.43
CA THR A 248 0.27 21.19 -8.48
C THR A 248 0.70 22.55 -7.93
N THR A 249 0.50 22.80 -6.63
CA THR A 249 0.80 24.05 -5.93
C THR A 249 2.18 24.07 -5.27
N GLY A 250 3.07 23.12 -5.59
CA GLY A 250 4.46 23.04 -5.10
C GLY A 250 4.63 22.44 -3.69
N ARG A 251 3.60 22.52 -2.83
CA ARG A 251 3.55 21.79 -1.54
C ARG A 251 2.79 20.46 -1.70
N PRO A 252 3.34 19.34 -1.18
CA PRO A 252 2.64 18.06 -1.19
C PRO A 252 1.28 18.14 -0.50
N LYS A 253 0.29 17.38 -0.97
CA LYS A 253 -1.04 17.28 -0.35
C LYS A 253 -1.27 15.87 0.18
N GLY A 254 -1.76 15.74 1.42
CA GLY A 254 -2.09 14.46 2.03
C GLY A 254 -3.48 13.99 1.62
N ALA A 255 -3.57 12.85 0.94
CA ALA A 255 -4.83 12.15 0.72
C ALA A 255 -5.10 11.25 1.93
N ILE A 256 -6.22 11.49 2.61
CA ILE A 256 -6.67 10.72 3.76
C ILE A 256 -7.50 9.54 3.23
N LEU A 257 -7.05 8.31 3.50
CA LEU A 257 -7.70 7.08 3.05
C LEU A 257 -8.27 6.35 4.27
N THR A 258 -9.57 6.09 4.26
CA THR A 258 -10.26 5.36 5.32
C THR A 258 -10.18 3.85 5.14
N ASN A 259 -10.56 3.08 6.16
CA ASN A 259 -10.72 1.63 6.05
C ASN A 259 -11.69 1.26 4.93
N LYS A 260 -12.80 2.01 4.80
CA LYS A 260 -13.78 1.84 3.73
C LYS A 260 -13.21 2.07 2.35
N ASN A 261 -12.35 3.09 2.17
CA ASN A 261 -11.68 3.32 0.90
C ASN A 261 -10.79 2.13 0.52
N MET A 262 -9.98 1.64 1.47
CA MET A 262 -9.10 0.50 1.24
C MET A 262 -9.89 -0.78 0.92
N GLU A 263 -10.98 -1.05 1.65
CA GLU A 263 -11.86 -2.20 1.41
C GLU A 263 -12.54 -2.14 0.05
N THR A 264 -13.15 -0.99 -0.29
CA THR A 264 -13.81 -0.77 -1.58
C THR A 264 -12.83 -1.01 -2.74
N SER A 265 -11.59 -0.56 -2.58
CA SER A 265 -10.54 -0.72 -3.59
C SER A 265 -10.08 -2.16 -3.74
N CYS A 266 -9.98 -2.91 -2.63
CA CYS A 266 -9.74 -4.36 -2.67
C CYS A 266 -10.90 -5.09 -3.37
N LEU A 267 -12.16 -4.75 -3.06
CA LEU A 267 -13.33 -5.35 -3.72
C LEU A 267 -13.33 -5.06 -5.23
N ALA A 268 -12.99 -3.83 -5.63
CA ALA A 268 -12.91 -3.45 -7.04
C ALA A 268 -11.80 -4.23 -7.76
N LEU A 269 -10.66 -4.44 -7.12
CA LEU A 269 -9.58 -5.29 -7.66
C LEU A 269 -10.01 -6.74 -7.77
N ARG A 270 -10.71 -7.28 -6.78
CA ARG A 270 -11.24 -8.65 -6.83
C ARG A 270 -12.20 -8.84 -7.99
N GLN A 271 -13.11 -7.89 -8.20
CA GLN A 271 -14.02 -7.91 -9.35
C GLN A 271 -13.26 -7.81 -10.68
N LEU A 272 -12.29 -6.89 -10.79
CA LEU A 272 -11.48 -6.72 -11.99
C LEU A 272 -10.72 -8.01 -12.36
N LEU A 273 -10.12 -8.66 -11.36
CA LEU A 273 -9.24 -9.83 -11.53
C LEU A 273 -9.99 -11.17 -11.53
N ASP A 274 -11.32 -11.14 -11.37
CA ASP A 274 -12.18 -12.31 -11.22
C ASP A 274 -11.71 -13.24 -10.08
N LEU A 275 -11.45 -12.63 -8.91
CA LEU A 275 -11.00 -13.35 -7.71
C LEU A 275 -12.17 -13.88 -6.90
N ARG A 276 -12.21 -15.21 -6.75
CA ARG A 276 -13.03 -15.91 -5.77
C ARG A 276 -12.28 -16.03 -4.44
N ASP A 277 -12.99 -16.38 -3.37
CA ASP A 277 -12.39 -16.47 -2.03
C ASP A 277 -11.31 -17.55 -1.91
N ASP A 278 -11.41 -18.60 -2.74
CA ASP A 278 -10.48 -19.72 -2.77
C ASP A 278 -9.43 -19.63 -3.88
N THR A 279 -9.47 -18.59 -4.72
CA THR A 279 -8.51 -18.34 -5.80
C THR A 279 -7.11 -18.18 -5.19
N PRO A 280 -6.14 -19.06 -5.51
CA PRO A 280 -4.74 -18.84 -5.15
C PRO A 280 -4.24 -17.55 -5.80
N LEU A 281 -3.71 -16.63 -4.99
CA LEU A 281 -3.31 -15.30 -5.44
C LEU A 281 -1.84 -15.05 -5.09
N THR A 282 -0.97 -14.93 -6.08
CA THR A 282 0.44 -14.59 -5.87
C THR A 282 0.69 -13.16 -6.32
N LEU A 283 1.16 -12.29 -5.43
CA LEU A 283 1.54 -10.93 -5.76
C LEU A 283 3.04 -10.77 -5.80
N VAL A 284 3.57 -10.18 -6.87
CA VAL A 284 4.98 -9.76 -6.96
C VAL A 284 5.03 -8.25 -6.92
N ILE A 285 5.37 -7.69 -5.74
CA ILE A 285 5.35 -6.25 -5.46
C ILE A 285 6.77 -5.70 -5.49
N VAL A 286 7.10 -4.99 -6.56
CA VAL A 286 8.40 -4.28 -6.71
C VAL A 286 8.27 -2.76 -6.59
N ASN A 287 7.07 -2.22 -6.87
CA ASN A 287 6.81 -0.80 -6.72
C ASN A 287 6.86 -0.40 -5.23
N PRO A 288 7.28 0.83 -4.91
CA PRO A 288 7.35 1.33 -3.53
C PRO A 288 6.04 1.21 -2.73
N LEU A 289 6.11 0.67 -1.50
CA LEU A 289 4.99 0.54 -0.56
C LEU A 289 4.42 1.89 -0.08
N HIS A 290 5.19 2.97 -0.20
CA HIS A 290 4.72 4.33 0.14
C HIS A 290 3.69 4.88 -0.86
N HIS A 291 3.54 4.26 -2.04
CA HIS A 291 2.51 4.58 -3.01
C HIS A 291 1.24 3.78 -2.76
N VAL A 292 0.07 4.44 -2.92
CA VAL A 292 -1.26 3.83 -2.78
C VAL A 292 -1.42 2.53 -3.59
N ASN A 293 -0.75 2.42 -4.74
CA ASN A 293 -0.77 1.22 -5.58
C ASN A 293 -0.27 0.00 -4.81
N SER A 294 0.98 0.02 -4.36
CA SER A 294 1.54 -1.11 -3.61
C SER A 294 0.87 -1.27 -2.25
N SER A 295 0.42 -0.19 -1.61
CA SER A 295 -0.34 -0.28 -0.35
C SER A 295 -1.64 -1.08 -0.52
N VAL A 296 -2.44 -0.80 -1.55
CA VAL A 296 -3.70 -1.51 -1.83
C VAL A 296 -3.43 -2.94 -2.33
N MET A 297 -2.34 -3.19 -3.06
CA MET A 297 -1.95 -4.54 -3.46
C MET A 297 -1.57 -5.41 -2.25
N LEU A 298 -0.77 -4.88 -1.33
CA LEU A 298 -0.48 -5.54 -0.06
C LEU A 298 -1.76 -5.77 0.74
N GLU A 299 -2.66 -4.80 0.76
CA GLU A 299 -3.94 -4.91 1.45
C GLU A 299 -4.83 -6.03 0.87
N LEU A 300 -4.91 -6.13 -0.45
CA LEU A 300 -5.61 -7.22 -1.14
C LEU A 300 -5.04 -8.59 -0.74
N ALA A 301 -3.70 -8.69 -0.68
CA ALA A 301 -3.02 -9.90 -0.25
C ALA A 301 -3.34 -10.26 1.21
N LEU A 302 -3.27 -9.29 2.11
CA LEU A 302 -3.57 -9.47 3.53
C LEU A 302 -5.00 -9.96 3.76
N ARG A 303 -5.96 -9.54 2.90
CA ARG A 303 -7.37 -9.94 2.96
C ARG A 303 -7.70 -11.23 2.20
N SER A 304 -6.74 -11.80 1.47
CA SER A 304 -6.97 -12.98 0.63
C SER A 304 -6.34 -14.22 1.27
N ARG A 305 -7.17 -15.16 1.75
CA ARG A 305 -6.74 -16.32 2.55
C ARG A 305 -5.59 -17.12 1.93
N ARG A 306 -5.65 -17.36 0.61
CA ARG A 306 -4.64 -18.15 -0.14
C ARG A 306 -3.65 -17.28 -0.90
N ALA A 307 -3.34 -16.11 -0.37
CA ALA A 307 -2.38 -15.21 -0.99
C ALA A 307 -0.93 -15.54 -0.62
N LYS A 308 -0.03 -15.32 -1.58
CA LYS A 308 1.42 -15.23 -1.37
C LYS A 308 1.92 -13.87 -1.86
N VAL A 309 2.95 -13.35 -1.21
CA VAL A 309 3.56 -12.05 -1.54
C VAL A 309 5.06 -12.23 -1.72
N HIS A 310 5.56 -11.93 -2.91
CA HIS A 310 6.96 -11.68 -3.17
C HIS A 310 7.19 -10.17 -3.09
N LEU A 311 7.72 -9.70 -1.95
CA LEU A 311 8.03 -8.29 -1.75
C LEU A 311 9.48 -8.03 -2.15
N VAL A 312 9.69 -7.22 -3.18
CA VAL A 312 11.03 -6.90 -3.71
C VAL A 312 11.49 -5.55 -3.17
N SER A 313 12.69 -5.50 -2.57
CA SER A 313 13.19 -4.31 -1.87
C SER A 313 13.31 -3.10 -2.81
N ARG A 314 13.89 -3.31 -3.99
CA ARG A 314 13.98 -2.33 -5.09
C ARG A 314 13.99 -3.03 -6.45
N TYR A 315 13.57 -2.33 -7.49
CA TYR A 315 13.71 -2.84 -8.87
C TYR A 315 15.19 -3.05 -9.26
N THR A 316 15.43 -4.16 -9.97
CA THR A 316 16.71 -4.57 -10.55
C THR A 316 16.46 -5.26 -11.90
N THR A 317 17.53 -5.53 -12.66
CA THR A 317 17.43 -6.35 -13.88
C THR A 317 16.98 -7.80 -13.58
N SER A 318 17.40 -8.36 -12.44
CA SER A 318 17.02 -9.71 -12.01
C SER A 318 15.54 -9.87 -11.63
N PHE A 319 14.79 -8.76 -11.51
CA PHE A 319 13.34 -8.78 -11.31
C PHE A 319 12.61 -9.63 -12.38
N TRP A 320 13.02 -9.55 -13.64
CA TRP A 320 12.37 -10.29 -14.73
C TRP A 320 12.60 -11.80 -14.63
N ARG A 321 13.78 -12.21 -14.17
CA ARG A 321 14.06 -13.60 -13.87
C ARG A 321 13.17 -14.07 -12.71
N LEU A 322 13.13 -13.33 -11.62
CA LEU A 322 12.26 -13.62 -10.48
C LEU A 322 10.80 -13.79 -10.92
N LEU A 323 10.29 -12.87 -11.72
CA LEU A 323 8.90 -12.91 -12.18
C LEU A 323 8.62 -14.14 -13.06
N ALA A 324 9.57 -14.54 -13.91
CA ALA A 324 9.46 -15.77 -14.69
C ALA A 324 9.49 -17.02 -13.80
N ASP A 325 10.43 -17.08 -12.84
CA ASP A 325 10.56 -18.19 -11.90
C ASP A 325 9.25 -18.37 -11.09
N VAL A 326 8.69 -17.29 -10.54
CA VAL A 326 7.42 -17.34 -9.78
C VAL A 326 6.23 -17.75 -10.67
N ALA A 327 6.16 -17.24 -11.91
CA ALA A 327 5.09 -17.61 -12.83
C ALA A 327 5.13 -19.10 -13.20
N GLU A 328 6.32 -19.65 -13.44
CA GLU A 328 6.52 -21.08 -13.71
C GLU A 328 6.20 -21.94 -12.48
N GLU A 329 6.60 -21.51 -11.29
CA GLU A 329 6.29 -22.19 -10.02
C GLU A 329 4.78 -22.27 -9.76
N GLU A 330 4.05 -21.16 -9.92
CA GLU A 330 2.60 -21.12 -9.72
C GLU A 330 1.86 -21.92 -10.80
N ALA A 331 2.32 -21.85 -12.05
CA ALA A 331 1.78 -22.68 -13.12
C ALA A 331 1.99 -24.18 -12.84
N ALA A 332 3.17 -24.58 -12.38
CA ALA A 332 3.47 -25.97 -12.02
C ALA A 332 2.64 -26.44 -10.81
N ALA A 333 2.47 -25.59 -9.79
CA ALA A 333 1.63 -25.89 -8.63
C ALA A 333 0.13 -26.02 -9.00
N SER A 334 -0.31 -25.34 -10.05
CA SER A 334 -1.68 -25.41 -10.55
C SER A 334 -2.00 -26.68 -11.37
N GLY A 335 -1.00 -27.46 -11.80
CA GLY A 335 -1.18 -28.58 -12.72
C GLY A 335 -0.86 -29.99 -12.16
N ARG A 336 -1.76 -30.96 -12.36
CA ARG A 336 -1.50 -32.42 -12.50
C ARG A 336 -2.71 -33.13 -13.17
N PRO A 337 -2.51 -34.36 -13.69
CA PRO A 337 -2.22 -34.72 -15.09
C PRO A 337 -3.42 -34.62 -16.05
N GLU A 338 -3.18 -34.75 -17.37
CA GLU A 338 -4.09 -34.60 -18.54
C GLU A 338 -5.45 -35.38 -18.53
N ARG A 339 -5.88 -36.00 -17.43
CA ARG A 339 -7.07 -36.87 -17.38
C ARG A 339 -7.96 -36.68 -16.15
N SER A 340 -8.29 -35.45 -15.78
CA SER A 340 -9.31 -35.19 -14.76
C SER A 340 -10.39 -34.26 -15.31
N ALA A 341 -11.65 -34.71 -15.24
CA ALA A 341 -12.85 -34.01 -15.73
C ALA A 341 -13.35 -32.90 -14.77
N VAL A 342 -12.48 -32.40 -13.88
CA VAL A 342 -12.80 -31.34 -12.91
C VAL A 342 -12.31 -30.00 -13.48
N PRO A 343 -13.10 -28.92 -13.46
CA PRO A 343 -12.71 -27.61 -13.99
C PRO A 343 -11.39 -27.09 -13.38
N LYS A 344 -10.57 -26.47 -14.25
CA LYS A 344 -9.30 -25.79 -13.96
C LYS A 344 -9.41 -24.96 -12.67
N ARG A 345 -8.54 -25.20 -11.67
CA ARG A 345 -8.43 -24.28 -10.52
C ARG A 345 -7.61 -23.07 -10.97
N ASP A 346 -8.29 -21.98 -11.33
CA ASP A 346 -7.66 -20.74 -11.74
C ASP A 346 -6.84 -20.14 -10.59
N PHE A 347 -5.52 -20.02 -10.78
CA PHE A 347 -4.71 -19.14 -9.95
C PHE A 347 -4.65 -17.74 -10.60
N ARG A 348 -4.19 -16.76 -9.83
CA ARG A 348 -3.84 -15.44 -10.33
C ARG A 348 -2.47 -15.05 -9.81
N LEU A 349 -1.55 -14.74 -10.71
CA LEU A 349 -0.31 -14.05 -10.39
C LEU A 349 -0.47 -12.60 -10.81
N LEU A 350 -0.35 -11.66 -9.87
CA LEU A 350 -0.48 -10.24 -10.13
C LEU A 350 0.83 -9.52 -9.87
N THR A 351 1.29 -8.72 -10.83
CA THR A 351 2.38 -7.77 -10.60
C THR A 351 1.99 -6.36 -11.06
N PRO A 352 1.88 -5.39 -10.14
CA PRO A 352 1.61 -4.00 -10.50
C PRO A 352 2.88 -3.38 -11.10
N LEU A 353 2.79 -2.86 -12.32
CA LEU A 353 3.90 -2.21 -13.01
C LEU A 353 3.48 -0.81 -13.50
N VAL A 354 4.47 0.07 -13.67
CA VAL A 354 4.33 1.29 -14.50
C VAL A 354 5.01 1.09 -15.85
N SER A 355 4.63 1.88 -16.86
CA SER A 355 5.17 1.83 -18.23
C SER A 355 6.70 1.89 -18.28
N ARG A 356 7.34 2.61 -17.34
CA ARG A 356 8.79 2.71 -17.24
C ARG A 356 9.50 1.35 -17.05
N HIS A 357 8.89 0.38 -16.35
CA HIS A 357 9.48 -0.96 -16.24
C HIS A 357 9.59 -1.64 -17.61
N ILE A 358 8.64 -1.37 -18.49
CA ILE A 358 8.54 -1.95 -19.82
C ILE A 358 9.53 -1.28 -20.76
N ASP A 359 9.72 0.04 -20.61
CA ASP A 359 10.80 0.75 -21.30
C ASP A 359 12.17 0.21 -20.90
N PHE A 360 12.40 -0.07 -19.61
CA PHE A 360 13.63 -0.70 -19.14
C PHE A 360 13.79 -2.14 -19.65
N LEU A 361 12.73 -2.96 -19.65
CA LEU A 361 12.80 -4.30 -20.23
C LEU A 361 13.17 -4.25 -21.72
N ARG A 362 12.55 -3.34 -22.47
CA ARG A 362 12.89 -3.10 -23.87
C ARG A 362 14.37 -2.77 -24.02
N GLU A 363 14.86 -1.79 -23.26
CA GLU A 363 16.26 -1.39 -23.32
C GLU A 363 17.20 -2.58 -23.02
N LEU A 364 16.89 -3.37 -21.98
CA LEU A 364 17.68 -4.56 -21.63
C LEU A 364 17.70 -5.60 -22.76
N VAL A 365 16.57 -5.83 -23.43
CA VAL A 365 16.51 -6.77 -24.56
C VAL A 365 17.25 -6.22 -25.78
N ASP A 366 16.95 -4.97 -26.17
CA ASP A 366 17.52 -4.35 -27.37
C ASP A 366 19.05 -4.15 -27.25
N THR A 367 19.58 -4.00 -26.03
CA THR A 367 21.02 -3.90 -25.74
C THR A 367 21.66 -5.22 -25.30
N ASN A 368 20.95 -6.34 -25.34
CA ASN A 368 21.42 -7.67 -24.91
C ASN A 368 21.98 -7.71 -23.47
N ARG A 369 21.38 -6.92 -22.56
CA ARG A 369 21.71 -6.81 -21.13
C ARG A 369 20.70 -7.49 -20.21
N LEU A 370 19.69 -8.17 -20.76
CA LEU A 370 18.78 -8.98 -19.96
C LEU A 370 19.51 -10.24 -19.46
N THR A 371 19.89 -10.25 -18.19
CA THR A 371 20.65 -11.35 -17.58
C THR A 371 19.77 -12.29 -16.77
N GLY A 372 20.15 -13.57 -16.72
CA GLY A 372 19.48 -14.59 -15.90
C GLY A 372 18.15 -15.13 -16.45
N VAL A 373 17.61 -14.55 -17.53
CA VAL A 373 16.42 -15.05 -18.23
C VAL A 373 16.49 -14.63 -19.71
N SER A 374 16.10 -15.51 -20.63
CA SER A 374 15.96 -15.15 -22.05
C SER A 374 14.60 -14.50 -22.31
N VAL A 375 14.52 -13.63 -23.31
CA VAL A 375 13.23 -13.02 -23.71
C VAL A 375 12.20 -14.09 -24.11
N HIS A 376 12.65 -15.20 -24.72
CA HIS A 376 11.78 -16.33 -25.06
C HIS A 376 11.19 -17.01 -23.82
N ARG A 377 12.03 -17.31 -22.81
CA ARG A 377 11.57 -17.89 -21.54
C ARG A 377 10.61 -16.93 -20.83
N LEU A 378 10.98 -15.65 -20.76
CA LEU A 378 10.14 -14.62 -20.13
C LEU A 378 8.77 -14.52 -20.82
N ALA A 379 8.74 -14.46 -22.15
CA ALA A 379 7.50 -14.44 -22.92
C ALA A 379 6.66 -15.68 -22.63
N HIS A 380 7.26 -16.86 -22.62
CA HIS A 380 6.56 -18.12 -22.33
C HIS A 380 5.92 -18.13 -20.93
N ALA A 381 6.70 -17.77 -19.91
CA ALA A 381 6.25 -17.76 -18.52
C ALA A 381 5.13 -16.73 -18.27
N LEU A 382 5.20 -15.56 -18.91
CA LEU A 382 4.26 -14.46 -18.66
C LEU A 382 3.05 -14.43 -19.60
N ARG A 383 3.05 -15.21 -20.69
CA ARG A 383 1.94 -15.28 -21.65
C ARG A 383 0.59 -15.66 -21.05
N PRO A 384 0.47 -16.66 -20.14
CA PRO A 384 -0.82 -17.12 -19.61
C PRO A 384 -1.70 -15.98 -19.08
N LYS A 385 -3.02 -16.07 -19.24
CA LYS A 385 -3.96 -15.01 -18.80
C LYS A 385 -4.03 -14.91 -17.27
N GLU A 386 -3.69 -15.99 -16.59
CA GLU A 386 -3.53 -16.09 -15.14
C GLU A 386 -2.39 -15.21 -14.61
N VAL A 387 -1.40 -14.88 -15.44
CA VAL A 387 -0.28 -13.99 -15.12
C VAL A 387 -0.61 -12.58 -15.58
N VAL A 388 -0.94 -11.71 -14.62
CA VAL A 388 -1.42 -10.35 -14.84
C VAL A 388 -0.30 -9.34 -14.60
N LEU A 389 0.16 -8.73 -15.68
CA LEU A 389 0.99 -7.52 -15.62
C LEU A 389 0.06 -6.31 -15.64
N LEU A 390 -0.26 -5.77 -14.47
CA LEU A 390 -1.24 -4.69 -14.32
C LEU A 390 -0.56 -3.33 -14.40
N LEU A 391 -0.77 -2.63 -15.51
CA LEU A 391 -0.28 -1.28 -15.73
C LEU A 391 -1.25 -0.23 -15.19
N GLY A 392 -0.70 0.75 -14.48
CA GLY A 392 -1.43 1.92 -14.02
C GLY A 392 -0.46 2.92 -13.39
N SER A 393 -1.00 4.03 -12.86
CA SER A 393 -0.20 5.08 -12.19
C SER A 393 0.82 5.82 -13.08
N ALA A 394 0.89 5.49 -14.37
CA ALA A 394 1.61 6.21 -15.41
C ALA A 394 0.88 6.02 -16.75
N PRO A 395 1.01 6.95 -17.72
CA PRO A 395 0.42 6.79 -19.05
C PRO A 395 0.95 5.53 -19.74
N VAL A 396 0.06 4.70 -20.28
CA VAL A 396 0.41 3.50 -21.04
C VAL A 396 0.30 3.83 -22.52
N GLY A 397 1.41 4.18 -23.19
CA GLY A 397 1.40 4.61 -24.59
C GLY A 397 1.23 3.46 -25.61
N LEU A 398 0.95 3.80 -26.88
CA LEU A 398 1.02 2.85 -28.01
C LEU A 398 2.35 2.09 -28.02
N THR A 399 3.45 2.80 -27.79
CA THR A 399 4.80 2.21 -27.70
C THR A 399 4.92 1.15 -26.61
N THR A 400 4.27 1.35 -25.46
CA THR A 400 4.24 0.36 -24.37
C THR A 400 3.48 -0.89 -24.82
N VAL A 401 2.33 -0.74 -25.48
CA VAL A 401 1.54 -1.88 -25.99
C VAL A 401 2.30 -2.64 -27.08
N GLN A 402 2.91 -1.95 -28.03
CA GLN A 402 3.76 -2.56 -29.07
C GLN A 402 4.92 -3.34 -28.45
N THR A 403 5.53 -2.79 -27.40
CA THR A 403 6.62 -3.45 -26.68
C THR A 403 6.14 -4.72 -25.98
N PHE A 404 4.96 -4.69 -25.36
CA PHE A 404 4.30 -5.86 -24.76
C PHE A 404 4.09 -6.98 -25.78
N LEU A 405 3.50 -6.65 -26.93
CA LEU A 405 3.28 -7.62 -28.01
C LEU A 405 4.59 -8.20 -28.53
N ARG A 406 5.58 -7.34 -28.81
CA ARG A 406 6.88 -7.75 -29.33
C ARG A 406 7.65 -8.66 -28.38
N LEU A 407 7.69 -8.30 -27.09
CA LEU A 407 8.56 -8.99 -26.12
C LEU A 407 7.87 -10.12 -25.38
N LEU A 408 6.58 -10.02 -25.11
CA LEU A 408 5.83 -10.97 -24.26
C LEU A 408 4.74 -11.73 -25.03
N GLY A 409 4.35 -11.26 -26.22
CA GLY A 409 3.31 -11.88 -27.03
C GLY A 409 1.93 -11.83 -26.38
N LYS A 410 1.66 -10.80 -25.56
CA LYS A 410 0.35 -10.55 -24.92
C LYS A 410 0.09 -9.06 -24.76
N LEU A 411 -1.15 -8.69 -24.46
CA LEU A 411 -1.54 -7.33 -24.12
C LEU A 411 -1.40 -7.05 -22.62
N PRO A 412 -1.11 -5.80 -22.23
CA PRO A 412 -1.09 -5.40 -20.81
C PRO A 412 -2.51 -5.30 -20.27
N ALA A 413 -2.75 -5.66 -19.01
CA ALA A 413 -3.95 -5.20 -18.31
C ALA A 413 -3.75 -3.74 -17.89
N ILE A 414 -4.72 -2.86 -18.16
CA ILE A 414 -4.58 -1.42 -17.88
C ILE A 414 -5.66 -0.99 -16.89
N ARG A 415 -5.28 -0.20 -15.88
CA ARG A 415 -6.20 0.45 -14.95
C ARG A 415 -5.96 1.94 -14.84
N PHE A 416 -6.97 2.65 -14.36
CA PHE A 416 -6.93 4.06 -14.07
C PHE A 416 -7.51 4.36 -12.69
N GLY A 417 -6.89 5.35 -12.06
CA GLY A 417 -7.29 5.94 -10.80
C GLY A 417 -6.11 6.69 -10.18
N SER A 418 -6.27 7.10 -8.95
CA SER A 418 -5.37 8.05 -8.29
C SER A 418 -5.18 7.73 -6.82
N THR A 419 -4.40 8.56 -6.13
CA THR A 419 -4.30 8.47 -4.68
C THR A 419 -5.61 8.84 -4.00
N GLU A 420 -6.26 9.91 -4.46
CA GLU A 420 -7.50 10.43 -3.88
C GLU A 420 -8.69 9.49 -4.05
N THR A 421 -8.70 8.65 -5.10
CA THR A 421 -9.72 7.61 -5.29
C THR A 421 -9.34 6.27 -4.67
N CYS A 422 -8.26 6.22 -3.86
CA CYS A 422 -7.73 4.98 -3.31
C CYS A 422 -7.39 3.92 -4.38
N LEU A 423 -6.58 4.30 -5.36
CA LEU A 423 -6.02 3.47 -6.44
C LEU A 423 -6.79 3.38 -7.76
N GLN A 424 -7.94 2.72 -7.81
CA GLN A 424 -8.57 2.38 -9.10
C GLN A 424 -10.07 2.68 -9.15
N VAL A 425 -10.48 3.23 -10.28
CA VAL A 425 -11.88 3.52 -10.62
C VAL A 425 -12.31 2.86 -11.93
N MET A 426 -11.36 2.57 -12.83
CA MET A 426 -11.59 1.87 -14.08
C MET A 426 -10.48 0.87 -14.36
N GLY A 427 -10.81 -0.22 -15.05
CA GLY A 427 -9.83 -1.18 -15.52
C GLY A 427 -10.32 -1.95 -16.73
N THR A 428 -9.38 -2.55 -17.46
CA THR A 428 -9.68 -3.36 -18.64
C THR A 428 -10.42 -4.62 -18.20
N PRO A 429 -11.66 -4.87 -18.67
CA PRO A 429 -12.40 -6.04 -18.29
C PRO A 429 -11.68 -7.32 -18.74
N PHE A 430 -11.48 -8.26 -17.81
CA PHE A 430 -10.81 -9.53 -18.08
C PHE A 430 -11.59 -10.45 -19.01
N SER A 431 -12.89 -10.18 -19.18
CA SER A 431 -13.74 -10.89 -20.13
C SER A 431 -13.47 -10.54 -21.59
N LEU A 432 -12.71 -9.47 -21.88
CA LEU A 432 -12.41 -9.09 -23.27
C LEU A 432 -11.44 -10.09 -23.91
N THR A 433 -11.72 -10.41 -25.17
CA THR A 433 -10.74 -11.05 -26.05
C THR A 433 -9.62 -10.08 -26.42
N ASP A 434 -8.47 -10.62 -26.81
CA ASP A 434 -7.31 -9.81 -27.21
C ASP A 434 -7.64 -8.91 -28.42
N ASP A 435 -8.47 -9.41 -29.35
CA ASP A 435 -8.96 -8.63 -30.49
C ASP A 435 -9.89 -7.48 -30.08
N GLU A 436 -10.81 -7.71 -29.14
CA GLU A 436 -11.67 -6.64 -28.61
C GLU A 436 -10.87 -5.57 -27.89
N MET A 437 -9.87 -6.01 -27.11
CA MET A 437 -8.96 -5.12 -26.41
C MET A 437 -8.13 -4.28 -27.40
N MET A 438 -7.56 -4.90 -28.44
CA MET A 438 -6.82 -4.18 -29.49
C MET A 438 -7.69 -3.15 -30.20
N ARG A 439 -8.91 -3.53 -30.61
CA ARG A 439 -9.86 -2.57 -31.20
C ARG A 439 -10.17 -1.40 -30.28
N ALA A 440 -10.31 -1.64 -28.97
CA ALA A 440 -10.54 -0.56 -28.02
C ALA A 440 -9.34 0.39 -27.90
N LEU A 441 -8.12 -0.13 -27.85
CA LEU A 441 -6.89 0.66 -27.80
C LEU A 441 -6.69 1.48 -29.08
N GLU A 442 -6.88 0.87 -30.26
CA GLU A 442 -6.78 1.52 -31.57
C GLU A 442 -7.79 2.65 -31.73
N ARG A 443 -9.04 2.46 -31.28
CA ARG A 443 -10.03 3.55 -31.26
C ARG A 443 -9.55 4.72 -30.42
N GLY A 444 -8.86 4.48 -29.31
CA GLY A 444 -8.30 5.53 -28.46
C GLY A 444 -7.18 6.29 -29.15
N TRP A 445 -6.26 5.57 -29.80
CA TRP A 445 -5.13 6.17 -30.51
C TRP A 445 -5.51 6.95 -31.75
N ASN A 446 -6.55 6.48 -32.46
CA ASN A 446 -7.05 7.08 -33.69
C ASN A 446 -8.23 8.03 -33.43
N HIS A 447 -8.52 8.35 -32.18
CA HIS A 447 -9.65 9.21 -31.85
C HIS A 447 -9.44 10.63 -32.38
N ILE A 448 -10.47 11.16 -33.03
CA ILE A 448 -10.52 12.52 -33.56
C ILE A 448 -11.80 13.15 -33.03
N PHE A 449 -11.67 14.31 -32.39
CA PHE A 449 -12.79 15.11 -31.90
C PHE A 449 -12.75 16.50 -32.53
N GLN A 450 -13.84 16.93 -33.17
CA GLN A 450 -13.93 18.22 -33.86
C GLN A 450 -12.77 18.48 -34.84
N GLY A 451 -12.35 17.44 -35.58
CA GLY A 451 -11.25 17.53 -36.54
C GLY A 451 -9.84 17.57 -35.94
N ARG A 452 -9.71 17.48 -34.61
CA ARG A 452 -8.42 17.43 -33.91
C ARG A 452 -8.16 16.01 -33.40
N PRO A 453 -6.97 15.44 -33.63
CA PRO A 453 -6.58 14.17 -33.00
C PRO A 453 -6.56 14.31 -31.49
N GLN A 454 -7.35 13.50 -30.80
CA GLN A 454 -7.45 13.45 -29.34
C GLN A 454 -7.05 12.07 -28.85
N LYS A 455 -5.73 11.83 -28.86
CA LYS A 455 -5.17 10.51 -28.57
C LYS A 455 -5.40 10.17 -27.11
N GLY A 456 -6.17 9.12 -26.87
CA GLY A 456 -6.47 8.61 -25.54
C GLY A 456 -6.52 7.10 -25.52
N PHE A 457 -7.19 6.55 -24.52
CA PHE A 457 -7.37 5.12 -24.37
C PHE A 457 -8.78 4.81 -23.89
N TYR A 458 -9.43 3.86 -24.54
CA TYR A 458 -10.65 3.25 -24.02
C TYR A 458 -10.25 2.07 -23.13
N ILE A 459 -9.91 2.37 -21.88
CA ILE A 459 -9.25 1.42 -20.95
C ILE A 459 -10.16 0.69 -19.97
N GLY A 460 -11.46 1.01 -19.94
CA GLY A 460 -12.34 0.28 -19.04
C GLY A 460 -13.72 0.89 -18.86
N ARG A 461 -14.49 0.21 -18.01
CA ARG A 461 -15.78 0.66 -17.48
C ARG A 461 -15.61 0.92 -15.97
N PRO A 462 -16.49 1.73 -15.35
CA PRO A 462 -16.61 1.72 -13.90
C PRO A 462 -16.91 0.30 -13.38
N HIS A 463 -16.76 0.09 -12.08
CA HIS A 463 -17.06 -1.17 -11.39
C HIS A 463 -18.30 -1.01 -10.50
N PRO A 464 -19.54 -1.06 -11.02
CA PRO A 464 -20.73 -1.01 -10.18
C PRO A 464 -20.81 -2.19 -9.20
N PRO A 465 -21.24 -1.99 -7.94
CA PRO A 465 -21.65 -0.72 -7.33
C PRO A 465 -20.50 0.06 -6.65
N LEU A 466 -19.25 -0.39 -6.80
CA LEU A 466 -18.08 0.08 -6.05
C LEU A 466 -17.52 1.41 -6.55
N THR A 467 -17.59 1.65 -7.86
CA THR A 467 -17.06 2.86 -8.49
C THR A 467 -18.02 3.32 -9.58
N GLU A 468 -18.16 4.64 -9.72
CA GLU A 468 -18.93 5.31 -10.75
C GLU A 468 -18.02 6.36 -11.41
N VAL A 469 -18.23 6.58 -12.70
CA VAL A 469 -17.47 7.57 -13.47
C VAL A 469 -18.45 8.36 -14.32
N GLU A 470 -18.43 9.67 -14.15
CA GLU A 470 -19.22 10.60 -14.93
C GLU A 470 -18.34 11.44 -15.85
N ILE A 471 -18.88 11.84 -17.00
CA ILE A 471 -18.21 12.78 -17.90
C ILE A 471 -18.38 14.18 -17.35
N VAL A 472 -17.26 14.88 -17.21
CA VAL A 472 -17.21 16.29 -16.82
C VAL A 472 -17.86 17.15 -17.90
N LYS A 473 -19.00 17.75 -17.59
CA LYS A 473 -19.75 18.62 -18.53
C LYS A 473 -19.37 20.10 -18.42
N SER A 474 -18.79 20.52 -17.29
CA SER A 474 -18.32 21.89 -17.07
C SER A 474 -17.26 21.96 -15.97
N THR A 475 -16.31 22.89 -16.10
CA THR A 475 -15.30 23.24 -15.08
C THR A 475 -15.61 24.57 -14.38
N ASP A 476 -16.74 25.20 -14.70
CA ASP A 476 -17.21 26.45 -14.08
C ASP A 476 -17.94 26.19 -12.75
N PRO A 477 -17.43 26.69 -11.61
CA PRO A 477 -18.02 26.53 -10.27
C PRO A 477 -19.49 26.94 -10.13
N SER A 478 -19.97 27.83 -11.00
CA SER A 478 -21.34 28.34 -10.97
C SER A 478 -22.32 27.48 -11.77
N ASN A 479 -21.82 26.50 -12.53
CA ASN A 479 -22.64 25.66 -13.38
C ASN A 479 -23.35 24.56 -12.56
N ALA A 480 -24.63 24.28 -12.85
CA ALA A 480 -25.37 23.19 -12.19
C ALA A 480 -24.77 21.80 -12.44
N HIS A 481 -23.92 21.67 -13.46
CA HIS A 481 -23.12 20.49 -13.78
C HIS A 481 -21.64 20.68 -13.45
N TYR A 482 -21.34 21.55 -12.48
CA TYR A 482 -20.00 21.76 -11.97
C TYR A 482 -19.47 20.49 -11.29
N MET A 483 -18.22 20.21 -11.60
CA MET A 483 -17.50 19.03 -11.16
C MET A 483 -16.94 19.18 -9.74
N VAL A 484 -17.29 18.26 -8.82
CA VAL A 484 -16.82 18.30 -7.43
C VAL A 484 -15.47 17.59 -7.23
N VAL A 485 -14.98 16.72 -8.15
CA VAL A 485 -13.66 16.07 -8.01
C VAL A 485 -12.95 15.87 -9.36
N PHE A 486 -11.67 16.27 -9.43
CA PHE A 486 -10.80 16.24 -10.62
C PHE A 486 -10.14 14.88 -10.85
N PHE A 487 -10.15 14.36 -12.08
CA PHE A 487 -8.96 13.75 -12.72
C PHE A 487 -8.91 14.14 -14.21
N PHE A 488 -7.76 14.63 -14.65
CA PHE A 488 -7.51 15.05 -16.03
C PHE A 488 -7.71 13.87 -17.01
N ILE A 489 -8.72 13.97 -17.87
CA ILE A 489 -8.64 13.47 -19.24
C ILE A 489 -8.30 14.72 -20.06
N SER A 490 -7.06 14.84 -20.52
CA SER A 490 -6.75 15.85 -21.54
C SER A 490 -7.62 15.50 -22.74
N ALA A 491 -8.62 16.34 -22.98
CA ALA A 491 -9.63 16.19 -24.01
C ALA A 491 -9.02 16.29 -25.40
#